data_AF-A0A7C3XKE9-F1
#
_entry.id   AF-A0A7C3XKE9-F1
#
_cell.length_a   1.000
_cell.length_b   1.000
_cell.length_c   1.000
_cell.angle_alpha   90.00
_cell.angle_beta   90.00
_cell.angle_gamma   90.00
#
_symmetry.space_group_name_H-M   'P 1'
#
loop_
_entity.id
_entity.type
_entity.pdbx_description
1 polymer ?
#
loop_
_entity_poly.entity_id
_entity_poly.type
_entity_poly.pdbx_seq_one_letter_code
_entity_poly.pdbx_strand_id
1 'polypeptide(L)'
;MKKILLHIVVIFISLSGYAQTVPIPDAAFLNFLKSNYAETINGSDELIISEAAQETGTMSCNSLGITNLEGVQYFSQISRLLAYSNDIDSVPSLVGMTNLQTLHLYDNALTSRPDFSGLLKLKTVLIYQNNLTQFPVFNNNPALEEVIASQNEITSIQSLSNLTNLLKLDVGQNQLTALPDLSLNINLQELICWSNQIAVLPSMKTLTNLTRLNAGKNNLTQTPDLSANTQMSILAFDNNFLTDGPNLSLMSGLTSVKLYNNYLSFEDLLPYTTIPGFASNFDVTPMRPLPCVDTVKAYYDEIVDVSTGIDETISNVTYVWMEGTSSIATVTNDTVQIKESSGSAVTQRFLYATLTHPSIPGLTLTTDSIVVKFYPCPGNAAVKYTATRTDCSNSGAIQVNVQGYVAPHTTYQLHSQSLGENTSYHSSYITGLIDTAYTLHITFAPTCSVDYINTIKMPYVDCKEVFITPNGDGDMDTYFITGTGHAVIYDKNGKEVKRVSLPYEWNGYGANGLVSVGYYIVVINGGKDRLYISVLY
;
A
#
# COMPACT_ATOMS: atom_id res chain seq x y z
N MET A 1 54.61 93.86 13.34
CA MET A 1 53.45 93.22 14.00
C MET A 1 53.86 91.81 14.43
N LYS A 2 53.39 91.40 15.61
CA LYS A 2 53.88 90.26 16.42
C LYS A 2 53.61 88.88 15.80
N LYS A 3 54.53 87.95 16.09
CA LYS A 3 54.46 86.48 15.90
C LYS A 3 53.16 85.88 16.46
N ILE A 4 52.74 84.72 15.95
CA ILE A 4 52.45 83.51 16.77
C ILE A 4 52.57 82.27 15.88
N LEU A 5 53.43 81.37 16.36
CA LEU A 5 53.70 80.02 15.88
C LEU A 5 52.65 79.11 16.54
N LEU A 6 51.69 78.57 15.80
CA LEU A 6 50.69 77.66 16.35
C LEU A 6 51.30 76.26 16.50
N HIS A 7 51.69 75.92 17.72
CA HIS A 7 52.01 74.55 18.11
C HIS A 7 50.73 73.71 18.05
N ILE A 8 50.67 72.74 17.14
CA ILE A 8 49.69 71.66 17.22
C ILE A 8 50.20 70.71 18.31
N VAL A 9 49.66 70.87 19.51
CA VAL A 9 49.81 69.90 20.60
C VAL A 9 48.99 68.69 20.23
N VAL A 10 49.67 67.57 19.98
CA VAL A 10 49.07 66.23 19.94
C VAL A 10 48.61 65.92 21.37
N ILE A 11 47.32 66.12 21.63
CA ILE A 11 46.69 65.63 22.85
C ILE A 11 46.38 64.15 22.59
N PHE A 12 47.22 63.27 23.13
CA PHE A 12 46.84 61.89 23.39
C PHE A 12 45.74 61.90 24.44
N ILE A 13 44.49 62.05 24.01
CA ILE A 13 43.34 61.69 24.83
C ILE A 13 43.41 60.17 24.90
N SER A 14 43.77 59.65 26.06
CA SER A 14 43.54 58.26 26.42
C SER A 14 42.03 58.02 26.39
N LEU A 15 41.52 57.60 25.23
CA LEU A 15 40.28 56.85 25.15
C LEU A 15 40.58 55.55 25.91
N SER A 16 40.22 55.52 27.19
CA SER A 16 39.99 54.27 27.90
C SER A 16 39.01 53.49 27.05
N GLY A 17 39.52 52.51 26.30
CA GLY A 17 38.70 51.61 25.52
C GLY A 17 37.83 50.85 26.51
N TYR A 18 36.59 51.30 26.69
CA TYR A 18 35.60 50.49 27.39
C TYR A 18 35.43 49.22 26.58
N ALA A 19 35.73 48.08 27.19
CA ALA A 19 35.46 46.80 26.59
C ALA A 19 33.97 46.75 26.25
N GLN A 20 33.64 46.39 25.01
CA GLN A 20 32.26 46.32 24.56
C GLN A 20 31.54 45.23 25.37
N THR A 21 30.40 45.58 25.95
CA THR A 21 29.57 44.66 26.75
C THR A 21 28.23 44.40 26.11
N VAL A 22 27.60 43.27 26.45
CA VAL A 22 26.24 42.90 26.04
C VAL A 22 25.47 42.28 27.21
N PRO A 23 24.16 42.49 27.31
CA PRO A 23 23.35 41.85 28.34
C PRO A 23 23.19 40.35 28.04
N ILE A 24 23.13 39.53 29.10
CA ILE A 24 22.74 38.12 29.03
C ILE A 24 21.29 38.01 29.55
N PRO A 25 20.30 37.85 28.67
CA PRO A 25 18.88 37.93 29.06
C PRO A 25 18.42 36.74 29.91
N ASP A 26 19.05 35.57 29.74
CA ASP A 26 18.71 34.36 30.46
C ASP A 26 19.47 34.26 31.79
N ALA A 27 18.73 34.23 32.90
CA ALA A 27 19.31 34.21 34.23
C ALA A 27 20.09 32.90 34.53
N ALA A 28 19.65 31.76 33.98
CA ALA A 28 20.35 30.50 34.15
C ALA A 28 21.68 30.51 33.38
N PHE A 29 21.67 31.03 32.15
CA PHE A 29 22.88 31.19 31.36
C PHE A 29 23.86 32.20 31.97
N LEU A 30 23.36 33.34 32.47
CA LEU A 30 24.17 34.31 33.20
C LEU A 30 24.83 33.68 34.43
N ASN A 31 24.08 32.93 35.24
CA ASN A 31 24.61 32.25 36.43
C ASN A 31 25.67 31.19 36.06
N PHE A 32 25.44 30.48 34.95
CA PHE A 32 26.43 29.57 34.39
C PHE A 32 27.73 30.29 34.02
N LEU A 33 27.64 31.41 33.30
CA LEU A 33 28.81 32.19 32.90
C LEU A 33 29.55 32.75 34.11
N LYS A 34 28.85 33.30 35.10
CA LYS A 34 29.49 33.75 36.35
C LYS A 34 30.25 32.66 37.08
N SER A 35 29.74 31.42 37.04
CA SER A 35 30.34 30.29 37.76
C SER A 35 31.53 29.67 37.04
N ASN A 36 31.54 29.70 35.71
CA ASN A 36 32.51 28.95 34.89
C ASN A 36 33.44 29.85 34.06
N TYR A 37 33.04 31.09 33.81
CA TYR A 37 33.70 32.09 32.98
C TYR A 37 33.66 33.47 33.67
N ALA A 38 34.00 33.51 34.96
CA ALA A 38 33.79 34.68 35.82
C ALA A 38 34.39 35.98 35.25
N GLU A 39 35.57 35.90 34.63
CA GLU A 39 36.27 37.05 34.01
C GLU A 39 35.52 37.62 32.79
N THR A 40 34.58 36.86 32.23
CA THR A 40 33.76 37.31 31.09
C THR A 40 32.56 38.13 31.51
N ILE A 41 32.20 38.20 32.80
CA ILE A 41 31.03 38.95 33.29
C ILE A 41 31.51 40.13 34.15
N ASN A 42 31.09 41.34 33.80
CA ASN A 42 31.43 42.53 34.57
C ASN A 42 30.59 42.67 35.85
N GLY A 43 30.90 43.65 36.70
CA GLY A 43 30.16 43.90 37.95
C GLY A 43 28.72 44.42 37.77
N SER A 44 28.26 44.64 36.54
CA SER A 44 26.87 45.00 36.18
C SER A 44 26.13 43.84 35.50
N ASP A 45 26.66 42.62 35.60
CA ASP A 45 26.08 41.40 35.02
C ASP A 45 25.99 41.39 33.49
N GLU A 46 26.86 42.15 32.82
CA GLU A 46 26.99 42.14 31.36
C GLU A 46 28.21 41.34 30.92
N LEU A 47 28.09 40.65 29.78
CA LEU A 47 29.18 39.93 29.15
C LEU A 47 30.18 40.91 28.52
N ILE A 48 31.45 40.76 28.85
CA ILE A 48 32.58 41.47 28.27
C ILE A 48 33.04 40.72 27.02
N ILE A 49 32.76 41.27 25.83
CA ILE A 49 33.00 40.59 24.55
C ILE A 49 34.48 40.22 24.36
N SER A 50 35.41 41.10 24.73
CA SER A 50 36.85 40.87 24.53
C SER A 50 37.36 39.67 25.33
N GLU A 51 36.86 39.48 26.54
CA GLU A 51 37.23 38.36 27.41
C GLU A 51 36.57 37.06 26.95
N ALA A 52 35.27 37.11 26.64
CA ALA A 52 34.55 35.96 26.07
C ALA A 52 35.23 35.44 24.79
N ALA A 53 35.76 36.34 23.96
CA ALA A 53 36.47 35.98 22.75
C ALA A 53 37.81 35.27 22.98
N GLN A 54 38.39 35.31 24.19
CA GLN A 54 39.62 34.57 24.53
C GLN A 54 39.33 33.15 25.02
N GLU A 55 38.09 32.84 25.42
CA GLU A 55 37.73 31.56 26.00
C GLU A 55 37.79 30.44 24.95
N THR A 56 38.45 29.35 25.31
CA THR A 56 38.74 28.23 24.41
C THR A 56 38.21 26.91 24.95
N GLY A 57 38.24 25.86 24.12
CA GLY A 57 37.88 24.52 24.56
C GLY A 57 36.38 24.23 24.43
N THR A 58 35.79 23.70 25.51
CA THR A 58 34.39 23.21 25.55
C THR A 58 33.58 24.06 26.51
N MET A 59 32.46 24.61 26.05
CA MET A 59 31.42 25.20 26.89
C MET A 59 30.29 24.19 27.07
N SER A 60 30.08 23.74 28.31
CA SER A 60 29.04 22.76 28.66
C SER A 60 28.02 23.38 29.61
N CYS A 61 26.86 23.75 29.07
CA CYS A 61 25.75 24.38 29.79
C CYS A 61 24.47 23.54 29.70
N ASN A 62 24.61 22.21 29.69
CA ASN A 62 23.51 21.25 29.60
C ASN A 62 22.71 21.16 30.91
N SER A 63 21.40 20.90 30.83
CA SER A 63 20.55 20.60 32.01
C SER A 63 20.47 21.71 33.05
N LEU A 64 20.43 22.97 32.60
CA LEU A 64 20.40 24.15 33.47
C LEU A 64 19.07 24.93 33.40
N GLY A 65 18.13 24.49 32.56
CA GLY A 65 16.88 25.22 32.31
C GLY A 65 17.11 26.53 31.54
N ILE A 66 18.15 26.56 30.69
CA ILE A 66 18.42 27.70 29.82
C ILE A 66 17.34 27.75 28.73
N THR A 67 16.78 28.94 28.51
CA THR A 67 15.79 29.21 27.48
C THR A 67 16.36 30.04 26.32
N ASN A 68 17.40 30.85 26.59
CA ASN A 68 17.99 31.73 25.61
C ASN A 68 19.53 31.76 25.72
N LEU A 69 20.21 31.47 24.60
CA LEU A 69 21.67 31.43 24.50
C LEU A 69 22.32 32.75 24.04
N GLU A 70 21.55 33.84 23.94
CA GLU A 70 22.09 35.16 23.56
C GLU A 70 23.32 35.52 24.41
N GLY A 71 24.41 35.88 23.72
CA GLY A 71 25.73 36.09 24.30
C GLY A 71 26.74 35.00 23.94
N VAL A 72 26.29 33.77 23.64
CA VAL A 72 27.19 32.67 23.29
C VAL A 72 27.99 32.94 22.01
N GLN A 73 27.44 33.74 21.09
CA GLN A 73 28.07 34.04 19.80
C GLN A 73 29.41 34.80 19.91
N TYR A 74 29.70 35.41 21.07
CA TYR A 74 30.94 36.14 21.32
C TYR A 74 32.10 35.25 21.76
N PHE A 75 31.85 33.98 22.08
CA PHE A 75 32.86 33.00 22.47
C PHE A 75 33.61 32.42 21.25
N SER A 76 34.31 33.28 20.51
CA SER A 76 34.82 32.99 19.16
C SER A 76 35.80 31.83 19.05
N GLN A 77 36.52 31.52 20.14
CA GLN A 77 37.54 30.48 20.19
C GLN A 77 37.05 29.15 20.79
N ILE A 78 35.81 29.08 21.28
CA ILE A 78 35.19 27.82 21.72
C ILE A 78 35.07 26.86 20.54
N SER A 79 35.50 25.62 20.77
CA SER A 79 35.50 24.55 19.77
C SER A 79 34.31 23.61 19.92
N ARG A 80 33.70 23.54 21.10
CA ARG A 80 32.58 22.64 21.40
C ARG A 80 31.55 23.37 22.26
N LEU A 81 30.32 23.46 21.79
CA LEU A 81 29.19 24.00 22.55
C LEU A 81 28.21 22.87 22.85
N LEU A 82 28.06 22.54 24.13
CA LEU A 82 27.15 21.51 24.62
C LEU A 82 26.04 22.19 25.44
N ALA A 83 24.87 22.35 24.84
CA ALA A 83 23.71 23.03 25.43
C ALA A 83 22.44 22.16 25.38
N TYR A 84 22.62 20.84 25.43
CA TYR A 84 21.51 19.87 25.36
C TYR A 84 20.72 19.75 26.67
N SER A 85 19.52 19.18 26.60
CA SER A 85 18.61 18.99 27.75
C SER A 85 18.31 20.31 28.47
N ASN A 86 17.90 21.32 27.71
CA ASN A 86 17.47 22.64 28.20
C ASN A 86 16.10 22.98 27.59
N ASP A 87 15.65 24.22 27.75
CA ASP A 87 14.38 24.72 27.22
C ASP A 87 14.62 25.75 26.11
N ILE A 88 15.72 25.61 25.34
CA ILE A 88 16.14 26.60 24.34
C ILE A 88 15.16 26.58 23.16
N ASP A 89 14.54 27.72 22.86
CA ASP A 89 13.57 27.84 21.76
C ASP A 89 14.15 28.38 20.45
N SER A 90 15.32 29.03 20.54
CA SER A 90 16.03 29.67 19.44
C SER A 90 17.53 29.76 19.73
N VAL A 91 18.33 29.70 18.66
CA VAL A 91 19.79 29.85 18.73
C VAL A 91 20.16 31.19 18.08
N PRO A 92 20.98 32.04 18.74
CA PRO A 92 21.48 33.25 18.10
C PRO A 92 22.36 32.90 16.90
N SER A 93 22.69 33.89 16.07
CA SER A 93 23.60 33.65 14.95
C SER A 93 24.98 33.23 15.47
N LEU A 94 25.39 32.00 15.18
CA LEU A 94 26.67 31.45 15.63
C LEU A 94 27.85 31.79 14.71
N VAL A 95 27.66 32.58 13.65
CA VAL A 95 28.69 32.89 12.64
C VAL A 95 29.99 33.43 13.25
N GLY A 96 29.93 34.12 14.40
CA GLY A 96 31.10 34.60 15.15
C GLY A 96 31.93 33.51 15.85
N MET A 97 31.39 32.31 16.04
CA MET A 97 32.06 31.16 16.68
C MET A 97 32.97 30.43 15.69
N THR A 98 33.96 31.13 15.15
CA THR A 98 34.82 30.66 14.05
C THR A 98 35.62 29.39 14.32
N ASN A 99 35.82 29.01 15.59
CA ASN A 99 36.48 27.76 15.98
C ASN A 99 35.54 26.58 16.25
N LEU A 100 34.22 26.78 16.17
CA LEU A 100 33.23 25.77 16.54
C LEU A 100 33.34 24.54 15.62
N GLN A 101 33.51 23.37 16.24
CA GLN A 101 33.63 22.06 15.60
C GLN A 101 32.47 21.13 15.99
N THR A 102 31.97 21.25 17.22
CA THR A 102 30.91 20.39 17.73
C THR A 102 29.81 21.23 18.36
N LEU A 103 28.57 20.97 17.96
CA LEU A 103 27.39 21.63 18.47
C LEU A 103 26.35 20.59 18.91
N HIS A 104 26.06 20.54 20.21
CA HIS A 104 25.00 19.69 20.76
C HIS A 104 23.88 20.58 21.32
N LEU A 105 22.72 20.48 20.69
CA LEU A 105 21.48 21.22 20.96
C LEU A 105 20.28 20.29 21.10
N TYR A 106 20.51 18.97 21.25
CA TYR A 106 19.42 18.01 21.35
C TYR A 106 18.64 18.15 22.66
N ASP A 107 17.41 17.61 22.71
CA ASP A 107 16.54 17.67 23.89
C ASP A 107 16.33 19.13 24.34
N ASN A 108 15.76 19.93 23.44
CA ASN A 108 15.43 21.34 23.63
C ASN A 108 14.06 21.64 22.99
N ALA A 109 13.67 22.92 22.94
CA ALA A 109 12.39 23.37 22.39
C ALA A 109 12.56 24.17 21.09
N LEU A 110 13.62 23.91 20.29
CA LEU A 110 13.95 24.74 19.12
C LEU A 110 12.84 24.67 18.08
N THR A 111 12.26 25.82 17.77
CA THR A 111 11.23 25.97 16.71
C THR A 111 11.76 26.76 15.52
N SER A 112 12.64 27.73 15.79
CA SER A 112 13.25 28.56 14.76
C SER A 112 14.34 27.79 14.03
N ARG A 113 14.32 27.83 12.69
CA ARG A 113 15.32 27.20 11.83
C ARG A 113 16.70 27.85 12.05
N PRO A 114 17.70 27.14 12.61
CA PRO A 114 19.04 27.70 12.77
C PRO A 114 19.80 27.72 11.45
N ASP A 115 20.66 28.74 11.30
CA ASP A 115 21.57 28.89 10.17
C ASP A 115 23.02 28.74 10.66
N PHE A 116 23.69 27.69 10.19
CA PHE A 116 25.08 27.37 10.53
C PHE A 116 26.05 27.70 9.40
N SER A 117 25.60 28.46 8.40
CA SER A 117 26.38 28.79 7.22
C SER A 117 27.71 29.46 7.58
N GLY A 118 28.78 29.07 6.89
CA GLY A 118 30.10 29.65 7.06
C GLY A 118 30.87 29.22 8.31
N LEU A 119 30.33 28.33 9.15
CA LEU A 119 31.08 27.67 10.21
C LEU A 119 32.04 26.63 9.61
N LEU A 120 33.18 27.11 9.12
CA LEU A 120 34.12 26.35 8.28
C LEU A 120 34.74 25.14 8.98
N LYS A 121 34.78 25.14 10.31
CA LYS A 121 35.35 24.06 11.13
C LYS A 121 34.29 23.14 11.73
N LEU A 122 33.00 23.40 11.51
CA LEU A 122 31.92 22.62 12.09
C LEU A 122 31.92 21.20 11.51
N LYS A 123 32.07 20.20 12.37
CA LYS A 123 32.13 18.77 12.03
C LYS A 123 30.87 18.03 12.44
N THR A 124 30.34 18.34 13.62
CA THR A 124 29.24 17.58 14.22
C THR A 124 28.13 18.52 14.70
N VAL A 125 26.91 18.25 14.26
CA VAL A 125 25.69 18.92 14.75
C VAL A 125 24.68 17.89 15.22
N LEU A 126 24.40 17.89 16.52
CA LEU A 126 23.38 17.08 17.14
C LEU A 126 22.23 17.99 17.60
N ILE A 127 21.08 17.88 16.96
CA ILE A 127 19.90 18.76 17.17
C ILE A 127 18.59 17.94 17.19
N TYR A 128 18.69 16.65 17.53
CA TYR A 128 17.54 15.77 17.64
C TYR A 128 16.67 16.11 18.86
N GLN A 129 15.43 15.61 18.92
CA GLN A 129 14.50 15.89 20.03
C GLN A 129 14.30 17.39 20.22
N ASN A 130 13.75 18.03 19.19
CA ASN A 130 13.39 19.45 19.15
C ASN A 130 12.07 19.60 18.37
N ASN A 131 11.63 20.83 18.11
CA ASN A 131 10.38 21.14 17.39
C ASN A 131 10.65 21.81 16.03
N LEU A 132 11.76 21.47 15.35
CA LEU A 132 12.11 22.07 14.07
C LEU A 132 11.18 21.58 12.97
N THR A 133 10.54 22.51 12.26
CA THR A 133 9.73 22.21 11.06
C THR A 133 10.54 22.25 9.76
N GLN A 134 11.75 22.83 9.83
CA GLN A 134 12.66 22.99 8.71
C GLN A 134 14.06 22.51 9.09
N PHE A 135 14.73 21.81 8.18
CA PHE A 135 16.10 21.35 8.38
C PHE A 135 17.08 22.54 8.49
N PRO A 136 18.08 22.51 9.40
CA PRO A 136 19.08 23.57 9.53
C PRO A 136 19.78 23.93 8.22
N VAL A 137 20.23 25.18 8.10
CA VAL A 137 20.97 25.64 6.92
C VAL A 137 22.46 25.32 7.07
N PHE A 138 23.04 24.69 6.04
CA PHE A 138 24.47 24.36 5.97
C PHE A 138 25.11 24.84 4.66
N ASN A 139 25.18 26.16 4.44
CA ASN A 139 25.89 26.69 3.28
C ASN A 139 27.36 26.93 3.63
N ASN A 140 28.27 26.38 2.82
CA ASN A 140 29.72 26.54 3.02
C ASN A 140 30.22 25.98 4.37
N ASN A 141 29.81 24.76 4.71
CA ASN A 141 30.33 23.99 5.86
C ASN A 141 31.15 22.78 5.37
N PRO A 142 32.33 23.00 4.75
CA PRO A 142 33.06 21.93 4.07
C PRO A 142 33.58 20.83 5.00
N ALA A 143 33.71 21.11 6.31
CA ALA A 143 34.21 20.14 7.29
C ALA A 143 33.11 19.28 7.94
N LEU A 144 31.84 19.45 7.55
CA LEU A 144 30.73 18.78 8.22
C LEU A 144 30.72 17.28 7.92
N GLU A 145 30.77 16.48 8.97
CA GLU A 145 30.91 15.02 8.94
C GLU A 145 29.64 14.33 9.49
N GLU A 146 28.96 14.91 10.47
CA GLU A 146 27.79 14.30 11.12
C GLU A 146 26.68 15.32 11.39
N VAL A 147 25.46 14.99 10.94
CA VAL A 147 24.24 15.72 11.29
C VAL A 147 23.18 14.74 11.81
N ILE A 148 22.76 14.92 13.06
CA ILE A 148 21.64 14.19 13.66
C ILE A 148 20.54 15.18 14.01
N ALA A 149 19.45 15.13 13.26
CA ALA A 149 18.25 15.95 13.41
C ALA A 149 16.98 15.09 13.50
N SER A 150 17.10 13.88 14.07
CA SER A 150 15.96 12.99 14.30
C SER A 150 15.00 13.52 15.36
N GLN A 151 13.78 12.98 15.46
CA GLN A 151 12.79 13.41 16.45
C GLN A 151 12.52 14.92 16.40
N ASN A 152 12.14 15.39 15.23
CA ASN A 152 11.71 16.77 14.96
C ASN A 152 10.43 16.72 14.10
N GLU A 153 10.00 17.86 13.56
CA GLU A 153 8.81 18.00 12.70
C GLU A 153 9.21 18.40 11.27
N ILE A 154 10.41 18.01 10.82
CA ILE A 154 11.00 18.48 9.57
C ILE A 154 10.24 17.89 8.38
N THR A 155 9.77 18.76 7.50
CA THR A 155 8.97 18.37 6.31
C THR A 155 9.81 18.27 5.04
N SER A 156 10.96 18.94 4.98
CA SER A 156 11.86 18.90 3.83
C SER A 156 13.31 19.22 4.22
N ILE A 157 14.24 18.69 3.41
CA ILE A 157 15.68 18.96 3.50
C ILE A 157 16.09 19.62 2.18
N GLN A 158 16.82 20.74 2.29
CA GLN A 158 17.43 21.38 1.13
C GLN A 158 18.60 20.54 0.56
N SER A 159 19.15 20.94 -0.58
CA SER A 159 20.32 20.25 -1.16
C SER A 159 21.47 20.14 -0.14
N LEU A 160 22.06 18.95 -0.07
CA LEU A 160 23.26 18.66 0.74
C LEU A 160 24.53 18.53 -0.13
N SER A 161 24.47 18.99 -1.39
CA SER A 161 25.55 18.86 -2.38
C SER A 161 26.91 19.41 -1.96
N ASN A 162 26.92 20.41 -1.07
CA ASN A 162 28.15 21.05 -0.57
C ASN A 162 28.78 20.29 0.62
N LEU A 163 28.09 19.30 1.17
CA LEU A 163 28.53 18.53 2.34
C LEU A 163 29.26 17.25 1.90
N THR A 164 30.31 17.40 1.09
CA THR A 164 31.01 16.26 0.47
C THR A 164 31.73 15.37 1.49
N ASN A 165 32.00 15.87 2.70
CA ASN A 165 32.63 15.14 3.80
C ASN A 165 31.60 14.50 4.77
N LEU A 166 30.30 14.59 4.48
CA LEU A 166 29.26 14.02 5.33
C LEU A 166 29.42 12.49 5.39
N LEU A 167 29.63 11.98 6.61
CA LEU A 167 29.75 10.56 6.93
C LEU A 167 28.43 10.00 7.45
N LYS A 168 27.66 10.82 8.18
CA LYS A 168 26.41 10.38 8.80
C LYS A 168 25.31 11.42 8.73
N LEU A 169 24.15 10.98 8.27
CA LEU A 169 22.91 11.75 8.25
C LEU A 169 21.82 10.95 8.96
N ASP A 170 21.34 11.47 10.09
CA ASP A 170 20.17 10.94 10.79
C ASP A 170 19.05 11.98 10.84
N VAL A 171 17.95 11.66 10.17
CA VAL A 171 16.72 12.45 10.06
C VAL A 171 15.49 11.59 10.36
N GLY A 172 15.66 10.51 11.13
CA GLY A 172 14.55 9.64 11.53
C GLY A 172 13.51 10.35 12.42
N GLN A 173 12.27 9.86 12.48
CA GLN A 173 11.16 10.49 13.22
C GLN A 173 10.98 11.97 12.86
N ASN A 174 10.69 12.22 11.59
CA ASN A 174 10.33 13.53 11.04
C ASN A 174 9.08 13.36 10.15
N GLN A 175 8.76 14.36 9.33
CA GLN A 175 7.61 14.38 8.42
C GLN A 175 8.06 14.47 6.95
N LEU A 176 9.23 13.88 6.62
CA LEU A 176 9.80 13.95 5.29
C LEU A 176 9.01 13.09 4.31
N THR A 177 8.66 13.66 3.16
CA THR A 177 8.06 12.92 2.03
C THR A 177 9.10 12.46 1.01
N ALA A 178 10.29 13.04 1.04
CA ALA A 178 11.43 12.69 0.20
C ALA A 178 12.75 13.10 0.87
N LEU A 179 13.84 12.46 0.47
CA LEU A 179 15.21 12.92 0.73
C LEU A 179 15.74 13.73 -0.47
N PRO A 180 16.71 14.64 -0.26
CA PRO A 180 17.36 15.34 -1.35
C PRO A 180 18.25 14.37 -2.14
N ASP A 181 18.77 14.82 -3.29
CA ASP A 181 19.81 14.07 -3.98
C ASP A 181 21.07 14.00 -3.10
N LEU A 182 21.56 12.78 -2.89
CA LEU A 182 22.75 12.47 -2.09
C LEU A 182 23.95 12.08 -2.97
N SER A 183 23.84 12.22 -4.29
CA SER A 183 24.85 11.75 -5.25
C SER A 183 26.27 12.29 -5.00
N LEU A 184 26.38 13.48 -4.41
CA LEU A 184 27.64 14.15 -4.08
C LEU A 184 28.15 13.88 -2.65
N ASN A 185 27.36 13.24 -1.80
CA ASN A 185 27.75 12.85 -0.44
C ASN A 185 28.48 11.48 -0.46
N ILE A 186 29.48 11.34 -1.32
CA ILE A 186 30.18 10.06 -1.63
C ILE A 186 30.85 9.40 -0.42
N ASN A 187 31.08 10.15 0.65
CA ASN A 187 31.68 9.66 1.89
C ASN A 187 30.65 9.15 2.90
N LEU A 188 29.35 9.21 2.59
CA LEU A 188 28.28 8.82 3.51
C LEU A 188 28.39 7.33 3.84
N GLN A 189 28.42 7.04 5.14
CA GLN A 189 28.53 5.70 5.73
C GLN A 189 27.22 5.28 6.39
N GLU A 190 26.51 6.22 7.01
CA GLU A 190 25.23 5.96 7.67
C GLU A 190 24.14 6.93 7.18
N LEU A 191 23.06 6.35 6.66
CA LEU A 191 21.83 7.06 6.31
C LEU A 191 20.67 6.51 7.14
N ILE A 192 20.15 7.34 8.04
CA ILE A 192 19.07 6.98 8.96
C ILE A 192 17.90 7.93 8.71
N CYS A 193 16.79 7.40 8.20
CA CYS A 193 15.60 8.16 7.80
C CYS A 193 14.29 7.45 8.17
N TRP A 194 14.34 6.58 9.19
CA TRP A 194 13.19 5.80 9.65
C TRP A 194 12.05 6.67 10.19
N SER A 195 10.82 6.15 10.21
CA SER A 195 9.64 6.88 10.72
C SER A 195 9.46 8.25 10.06
N ASN A 196 9.35 8.24 8.74
CA ASN A 196 9.01 9.39 7.89
C ASN A 196 7.85 8.98 6.95
N GLN A 197 7.58 9.77 5.91
CA GLN A 197 6.54 9.53 4.90
C GLN A 197 7.16 9.34 3.51
N ILE A 198 8.41 8.87 3.45
CA ILE A 198 9.19 8.75 2.21
C ILE A 198 8.61 7.64 1.34
N ALA A 199 8.22 7.98 0.11
CA ALA A 199 7.70 7.00 -0.85
C ALA A 199 8.79 6.38 -1.74
N VAL A 200 9.86 7.13 -2.01
CA VAL A 200 10.98 6.70 -2.87
C VAL A 200 12.29 7.25 -2.29
N LEU A 201 13.30 6.38 -2.21
CA LEU A 201 14.66 6.79 -1.83
C LEU A 201 15.44 7.32 -3.04
N PRO A 202 16.36 8.29 -2.86
CA PRO A 202 17.24 8.75 -3.93
C PRO A 202 18.18 7.63 -4.39
N SER A 203 18.87 7.83 -5.51
CA SER A 203 19.84 6.85 -6.00
C SER A 203 20.97 6.64 -5.00
N MET A 204 21.29 5.38 -4.70
CA MET A 204 22.35 4.99 -3.76
C MET A 204 23.67 4.65 -4.46
N LYS A 205 23.73 4.76 -5.80
CA LYS A 205 24.84 4.24 -6.64
C LYS A 205 26.20 4.86 -6.35
N THR A 206 26.24 6.13 -5.94
CA THR A 206 27.50 6.82 -5.63
C THR A 206 27.91 6.66 -4.16
N LEU A 207 27.03 6.13 -3.31
CA LEU A 207 27.26 5.97 -1.86
C LEU A 207 28.00 4.66 -1.56
N THR A 208 29.15 4.43 -2.20
CA THR A 208 29.90 3.16 -2.14
C THR A 208 30.46 2.85 -0.74
N ASN A 209 30.50 3.85 0.14
CA ASN A 209 30.94 3.73 1.54
C ASN A 209 29.80 3.45 2.53
N LEU A 210 28.55 3.33 2.04
CA LEU A 210 27.38 3.12 2.89
C LEU A 210 27.44 1.74 3.57
N THR A 211 27.47 1.74 4.90
CA THR A 211 27.48 0.54 5.75
C THR A 211 26.17 0.35 6.51
N ARG A 212 25.41 1.43 6.70
CA ARG A 212 24.11 1.43 7.39
C ARG A 212 23.07 2.23 6.61
N LEU A 213 21.99 1.57 6.24
CA LEU A 213 20.80 2.21 5.69
C LEU A 213 19.58 1.80 6.51
N ASN A 214 18.95 2.77 7.18
CA ASN A 214 17.70 2.56 7.90
C ASN A 214 16.60 3.47 7.35
N ALA A 215 15.67 2.90 6.60
CA ALA A 215 14.49 3.55 6.06
C ALA A 215 13.19 2.84 6.50
N GLY A 216 13.22 2.14 7.64
CA GLY A 216 12.02 1.49 8.18
C GLY A 216 10.92 2.50 8.57
N LYS A 217 9.67 2.08 8.65
CA LYS A 217 8.50 2.93 8.97
C LYS A 217 8.40 4.12 8.00
N ASN A 218 8.31 3.84 6.71
CA ASN A 218 8.11 4.81 5.64
C ASN A 218 6.97 4.34 4.72
N ASN A 219 6.82 4.99 3.57
CA ASN A 219 5.83 4.63 2.55
C ASN A 219 6.49 4.00 1.31
N LEU A 220 7.64 3.33 1.47
CA LEU A 220 8.38 2.77 0.35
C LEU A 220 7.59 1.62 -0.30
N THR A 221 7.43 1.68 -1.62
CA THR A 221 6.84 0.60 -2.42
C THR A 221 7.88 -0.21 -3.18
N GLN A 222 9.11 0.30 -3.29
CA GLN A 222 10.22 -0.34 -3.99
C GLN A 222 11.52 -0.10 -3.23
N THR A 223 12.46 -1.04 -3.39
CA THR A 223 13.82 -0.90 -2.87
C THR A 223 14.69 -0.09 -3.85
N PRO A 224 15.67 0.70 -3.35
CA PRO A 224 16.65 1.33 -4.21
C PRO A 224 17.60 0.29 -4.82
N ASP A 225 18.24 0.62 -5.93
CA ASP A 225 19.36 -0.17 -6.46
C ASP A 225 20.57 -0.06 -5.51
N LEU A 226 20.87 -1.16 -4.81
CA LEU A 226 21.95 -1.27 -3.84
C LEU A 226 23.21 -1.97 -4.39
N SER A 227 23.30 -2.20 -5.70
CA SER A 227 24.40 -2.97 -6.32
C SER A 227 25.80 -2.39 -6.06
N ALA A 228 25.91 -1.09 -5.81
CA ALA A 228 27.17 -0.40 -5.52
C ALA A 228 27.53 -0.39 -4.01
N ASN A 229 26.58 -0.73 -3.12
CA ASN A 229 26.74 -0.59 -1.67
C ASN A 229 27.24 -1.91 -1.04
N THR A 230 28.34 -2.45 -1.56
CA THR A 230 28.85 -3.79 -1.18
C THR A 230 29.38 -3.86 0.25
N GLN A 231 29.60 -2.71 0.91
CA GLN A 231 30.04 -2.60 2.29
C GLN A 231 28.87 -2.58 3.30
N MET A 232 27.62 -2.74 2.84
CA MET A 232 26.44 -2.73 3.69
C MET A 232 26.54 -3.81 4.78
N SER A 233 26.32 -3.40 6.03
CA SER A 233 26.24 -4.30 7.18
C SER A 233 24.86 -4.28 7.83
N ILE A 234 24.20 -3.12 7.87
CA ILE A 234 22.90 -2.97 8.51
C ILE A 234 21.91 -2.34 7.54
N LEU A 235 20.84 -3.08 7.24
CA LEU A 235 19.79 -2.68 6.33
C LEU A 235 18.43 -2.80 7.02
N ALA A 236 17.64 -1.74 7.01
CA ALA A 236 16.30 -1.75 7.57
C ALA A 236 15.30 -1.08 6.62
N PHE A 237 14.36 -1.88 6.13
CA PHE A 237 13.20 -1.46 5.35
C PHE A 237 11.88 -1.95 5.98
N ASP A 238 11.91 -2.36 7.25
CA ASP A 238 10.73 -2.84 7.96
C ASP A 238 9.60 -1.80 8.01
N ASN A 239 8.35 -2.23 8.14
CA ASN A 239 7.18 -1.35 8.21
C ASN A 239 7.05 -0.41 6.99
N ASN A 240 7.18 -0.95 5.78
CA ASN A 240 6.94 -0.25 4.52
C ASN A 240 5.84 -0.99 3.72
N PHE A 241 5.78 -0.78 2.41
CA PHE A 241 4.83 -1.40 1.49
C PHE A 241 5.57 -2.07 0.31
N LEU A 242 6.76 -2.63 0.56
CA LEU A 242 7.57 -3.29 -0.47
C LEU A 242 6.86 -4.56 -0.95
N THR A 243 6.75 -4.70 -2.27
CA THR A 243 6.27 -5.92 -2.95
C THR A 243 7.42 -6.80 -3.45
N ASP A 244 8.63 -6.25 -3.49
CA ASP A 244 9.83 -6.95 -3.93
C ASP A 244 10.99 -6.65 -2.98
N GLY A 245 11.76 -7.67 -2.65
CA GLY A 245 12.91 -7.55 -1.75
C GLY A 245 14.14 -6.88 -2.41
N PRO A 246 15.09 -6.33 -1.63
CA PRO A 246 16.33 -5.76 -2.19
C PRO A 246 17.26 -6.86 -2.75
N ASN A 247 18.05 -6.55 -3.79
CA ASN A 247 19.11 -7.47 -4.21
C ASN A 247 20.32 -7.39 -3.26
N LEU A 248 20.51 -8.45 -2.47
CA LEU A 248 21.57 -8.54 -1.45
C LEU A 248 22.75 -9.43 -1.86
N SER A 249 22.78 -9.94 -3.10
CA SER A 249 23.76 -10.93 -3.58
C SER A 249 25.23 -10.52 -3.43
N LEU A 250 25.52 -9.21 -3.44
CA LEU A 250 26.88 -8.66 -3.36
C LEU A 250 27.30 -8.21 -1.94
N MET A 251 26.46 -8.41 -0.93
CA MET A 251 26.68 -7.94 0.44
C MET A 251 27.05 -9.10 1.37
N SER A 252 28.35 -9.34 1.57
CA SER A 252 28.86 -10.42 2.43
C SER A 252 28.95 -10.05 3.92
N GLY A 253 28.82 -8.76 4.26
CA GLY A 253 29.01 -8.21 5.61
C GLY A 253 27.74 -7.96 6.41
N LEU A 254 26.58 -8.48 5.98
CA LEU A 254 25.28 -8.23 6.59
C LEU A 254 25.20 -8.83 8.00
N THR A 255 25.00 -7.97 9.00
CA THR A 255 24.85 -8.32 10.42
C THR A 255 23.43 -8.10 10.93
N SER A 256 22.65 -7.22 10.28
CA SER A 256 21.23 -7.02 10.59
C SER A 256 20.46 -6.59 9.36
N VAL A 257 19.41 -7.32 9.03
CA VAL A 257 18.50 -7.03 7.91
C VAL A 257 17.07 -7.07 8.43
N LYS A 258 16.35 -5.95 8.36
CA LYS A 258 14.96 -5.86 8.82
C LYS A 258 14.04 -5.61 7.65
N LEU A 259 13.16 -6.56 7.34
CA LEU A 259 12.19 -6.51 6.24
C LEU A 259 10.75 -6.78 6.68
N TYR A 260 10.52 -7.10 7.96
CA TYR A 260 9.18 -7.38 8.49
C TYR A 260 8.20 -6.23 8.24
N ASN A 261 6.91 -6.56 8.21
CA ASN A 261 5.78 -5.67 7.97
C ASN A 261 5.85 -4.97 6.59
N ASN A 262 6.18 -5.76 5.56
CA ASN A 262 6.07 -5.46 4.13
C ASN A 262 5.17 -6.51 3.44
N TYR A 263 5.02 -6.46 2.11
CA TYR A 263 4.24 -7.41 1.30
C TYR A 263 5.13 -8.44 0.58
N LEU A 264 6.23 -8.87 1.20
CA LEU A 264 7.16 -9.83 0.60
C LEU A 264 6.62 -11.26 0.74
N SER A 265 6.61 -12.02 -0.36
CA SER A 265 6.18 -13.42 -0.38
C SER A 265 7.36 -14.39 -0.21
N PHE A 266 7.15 -15.71 -0.32
CA PHE A 266 8.27 -16.65 -0.31
C PHE A 266 9.14 -16.53 -1.57
N GLU A 267 8.59 -16.15 -2.72
CA GLU A 267 9.36 -15.84 -3.92
C GLU A 267 10.48 -14.81 -3.65
N ASP A 268 10.17 -13.75 -2.89
CA ASP A 268 11.13 -12.71 -2.51
C ASP A 268 12.15 -13.17 -1.48
N LEU A 269 11.71 -13.97 -0.50
CA LEU A 269 12.49 -14.27 0.70
C LEU A 269 13.38 -15.50 0.55
N LEU A 270 13.00 -16.47 -0.28
CA LEU A 270 13.77 -17.69 -0.51
C LEU A 270 15.20 -17.44 -1.03
N PRO A 271 15.44 -16.49 -1.95
CA PRO A 271 16.80 -16.12 -2.35
C PRO A 271 17.72 -15.78 -1.17
N TYR A 272 17.19 -15.18 -0.10
CA TYR A 272 17.98 -14.78 1.08
C TYR A 272 18.38 -15.94 1.98
N THR A 273 17.70 -17.09 1.90
CA THR A 273 18.02 -18.27 2.73
C THR A 273 19.42 -18.83 2.48
N THR A 274 20.03 -18.50 1.33
CA THR A 274 21.40 -18.87 0.97
C THR A 274 22.46 -17.90 1.53
N ILE A 275 22.06 -16.75 2.05
CA ILE A 275 22.97 -15.74 2.60
C ILE A 275 23.46 -16.21 3.99
N PRO A 276 24.79 -16.24 4.24
CA PRO A 276 25.32 -16.61 5.55
C PRO A 276 24.72 -15.75 6.68
N GLY A 277 24.25 -16.41 7.74
CA GLY A 277 23.63 -15.73 8.87
C GLY A 277 22.17 -15.34 8.67
N PHE A 278 21.50 -15.79 7.60
CA PHE A 278 20.06 -15.51 7.37
C PHE A 278 19.21 -15.68 8.65
N ALA A 279 19.28 -16.85 9.29
CA ALA A 279 18.46 -17.18 10.46
C ALA A 279 18.71 -16.29 11.70
N SER A 280 19.89 -15.67 11.84
CA SER A 280 20.25 -14.82 12.99
C SER A 280 20.19 -13.34 12.69
N ASN A 281 20.43 -12.96 11.44
CA ASN A 281 20.64 -11.57 11.05
C ASN A 281 19.39 -10.98 10.38
N PHE A 282 18.48 -11.81 9.84
CA PHE A 282 17.30 -11.35 9.13
C PHE A 282 16.06 -11.41 10.03
N ASP A 283 15.35 -10.29 10.08
CA ASP A 283 14.06 -10.14 10.72
C ASP A 283 12.99 -9.88 9.65
N VAL A 284 12.19 -10.91 9.37
CA VAL A 284 11.20 -10.95 8.30
C VAL A 284 9.79 -11.22 8.81
N THR A 285 9.56 -11.19 10.13
CA THR A 285 8.27 -11.55 10.73
C THR A 285 7.78 -10.50 11.73
N PRO A 286 6.48 -10.14 11.75
CA PRO A 286 5.42 -10.59 10.83
C PRO A 286 5.52 -9.89 9.46
N MET A 287 4.90 -10.44 8.42
CA MET A 287 4.63 -9.72 7.16
C MET A 287 3.21 -9.12 7.17
N ARG A 288 2.95 -8.15 6.29
CA ARG A 288 1.59 -7.65 6.06
C ARG A 288 0.77 -8.73 5.33
N PRO A 289 -0.56 -8.72 5.46
CA PRO A 289 -1.43 -9.49 4.59
C PRO A 289 -1.11 -9.22 3.12
N LEU A 290 -0.85 -10.26 2.35
CA LEU A 290 -0.48 -10.17 0.95
C LEU A 290 -1.73 -9.89 0.09
N PRO A 291 -1.72 -8.85 -0.77
CA PRO A 291 -2.84 -8.55 -1.64
C PRO A 291 -3.11 -9.71 -2.60
N CYS A 292 -4.38 -10.09 -2.73
CA CYS A 292 -4.84 -11.13 -3.64
C CYS A 292 -6.15 -10.70 -4.34
N VAL A 293 -6.80 -11.61 -5.08
CA VAL A 293 -8.04 -11.29 -5.79
C VAL A 293 -9.17 -10.91 -4.82
N ASP A 294 -9.77 -9.73 -5.01
CA ASP A 294 -10.78 -9.21 -4.07
C ASP A 294 -12.11 -10.00 -4.08
N THR A 295 -12.54 -10.51 -5.24
CA THR A 295 -13.86 -11.13 -5.36
C THR A 295 -13.92 -12.20 -6.44
N VAL A 296 -14.41 -13.38 -6.06
CA VAL A 296 -14.79 -14.48 -6.95
C VAL A 296 -16.32 -14.53 -7.02
N LYS A 297 -16.88 -14.70 -8.22
CA LYS A 297 -18.32 -14.87 -8.42
C LYS A 297 -18.61 -16.34 -8.69
N ALA A 298 -19.64 -16.87 -8.04
CA ALA A 298 -20.13 -18.23 -8.21
C ALA A 298 -21.66 -18.26 -8.14
N TYR A 299 -22.26 -19.38 -8.53
CA TYR A 299 -23.69 -19.64 -8.41
C TYR A 299 -23.97 -20.72 -7.37
N TYR A 300 -25.19 -20.76 -6.84
CA TYR A 300 -25.58 -21.90 -6.01
C TYR A 300 -25.46 -23.20 -6.79
N ASP A 301 -25.01 -24.22 -6.08
CA ASP A 301 -24.63 -25.53 -6.59
C ASP A 301 -23.42 -25.59 -7.54
N GLU A 302 -22.79 -24.46 -7.85
CA GLU A 302 -21.52 -24.41 -8.58
C GLU A 302 -20.33 -24.70 -7.65
N ILE A 303 -19.40 -25.51 -8.13
CA ILE A 303 -18.07 -25.64 -7.52
C ILE A 303 -17.17 -24.62 -8.20
N VAL A 304 -16.62 -23.69 -7.44
CA VAL A 304 -15.66 -22.70 -7.92
C VAL A 304 -14.28 -22.96 -7.33
N ASP A 305 -13.26 -22.87 -8.17
CA ASP A 305 -11.86 -22.87 -7.76
C ASP A 305 -11.49 -21.46 -7.29
N VAL A 306 -11.00 -21.34 -6.05
CA VAL A 306 -10.50 -20.09 -5.47
C VAL A 306 -9.00 -20.21 -5.28
N SER A 307 -8.25 -19.23 -5.75
CA SER A 307 -6.79 -19.17 -5.66
C SER A 307 -6.31 -17.79 -5.21
N THR A 308 -5.17 -17.74 -4.53
CA THR A 308 -4.58 -16.49 -4.04
C THR A 308 -3.76 -15.78 -5.11
N GLY A 309 -3.19 -16.52 -6.07
CA GLY A 309 -2.23 -16.05 -7.07
C GLY A 309 -0.84 -15.80 -6.50
N ILE A 310 -0.58 -16.20 -5.25
CA ILE A 310 0.67 -15.92 -4.54
C ILE A 310 1.50 -17.20 -4.48
N ASP A 311 2.78 -17.11 -4.87
CA ASP A 311 3.75 -18.19 -4.78
C ASP A 311 3.33 -19.50 -5.50
N GLU A 312 2.46 -19.43 -6.53
CA GLU A 312 1.91 -20.59 -7.26
C GLU A 312 3.01 -21.46 -7.91
N THR A 313 4.13 -20.85 -8.28
CA THR A 313 5.29 -21.53 -8.89
C THR A 313 6.34 -21.97 -7.88
N ILE A 314 6.19 -21.62 -6.60
CA ILE A 314 7.16 -21.94 -5.55
C ILE A 314 6.86 -23.33 -4.99
N SER A 315 7.83 -24.23 -5.11
CA SER A 315 7.72 -25.59 -4.59
C SER A 315 7.66 -25.61 -3.06
N ASN A 316 6.93 -26.57 -2.48
CA ASN A 316 6.86 -26.83 -1.03
C ASN A 316 6.19 -25.73 -0.19
N VAL A 317 5.44 -24.81 -0.81
CA VAL A 317 4.51 -23.94 -0.08
C VAL A 317 3.31 -24.78 0.38
N THR A 318 2.93 -24.62 1.64
CA THR A 318 1.70 -25.19 2.20
C THR A 318 0.71 -24.08 2.44
N TYR A 319 -0.48 -24.20 1.84
CA TYR A 319 -1.59 -23.27 1.98
C TYR A 319 -2.62 -23.86 2.93
N VAL A 320 -2.92 -23.16 4.01
CA VAL A 320 -4.05 -23.47 4.90
C VAL A 320 -5.13 -22.44 4.64
N TRP A 321 -6.20 -22.88 4.00
CA TRP A 321 -7.37 -22.06 3.70
C TRP A 321 -8.27 -21.96 4.92
N MET A 322 -8.67 -20.74 5.22
CA MET A 322 -9.40 -20.36 6.43
C MET A 322 -10.70 -19.65 6.05
N GLU A 323 -11.76 -19.93 6.80
CA GLU A 323 -13.00 -19.14 6.81
C GLU A 323 -13.29 -18.74 8.26
N GLY A 324 -13.19 -17.45 8.56
CA GLY A 324 -13.12 -16.99 9.95
C GLY A 324 -11.91 -17.61 10.68
N THR A 325 -12.16 -18.34 11.76
CA THR A 325 -11.11 -19.02 12.54
C THR A 325 -10.98 -20.52 12.20
N SER A 326 -11.79 -21.03 11.28
CA SER A 326 -11.85 -22.45 10.95
C SER A 326 -11.02 -22.76 9.70
N SER A 327 -10.15 -23.76 9.78
CA SER A 327 -9.49 -24.31 8.60
C SER A 327 -10.48 -25.14 7.79
N ILE A 328 -10.62 -24.79 6.51
CA ILE A 328 -11.50 -25.49 5.58
C ILE A 328 -10.74 -26.46 4.66
N ALA A 329 -9.46 -26.19 4.41
CA ALA A 329 -8.58 -27.08 3.64
C ALA A 329 -7.11 -26.79 3.95
N THR A 330 -6.27 -27.81 3.79
CA THR A 330 -4.81 -27.68 3.72
C THR A 330 -4.35 -28.33 2.43
N VAL A 331 -3.70 -27.57 1.57
CA VAL A 331 -3.32 -27.98 0.22
C VAL A 331 -1.90 -27.51 -0.11
N THR A 332 -1.27 -28.15 -1.08
CA THR A 332 0.05 -27.78 -1.59
C THR A 332 -0.01 -27.10 -2.97
N ASN A 333 -1.20 -27.02 -3.56
CA ASN A 333 -1.49 -26.14 -4.69
C ASN A 333 -2.25 -24.92 -4.15
N ASP A 334 -2.13 -23.77 -4.81
CA ASP A 334 -2.77 -22.52 -4.37
C ASP A 334 -4.29 -22.51 -4.60
N THR A 335 -4.97 -23.65 -4.68
CA THR A 335 -6.39 -23.69 -5.07
C THR A 335 -7.23 -24.47 -4.07
N VAL A 336 -8.36 -23.88 -3.68
CA VAL A 336 -9.41 -24.56 -2.90
C VAL A 336 -10.74 -24.53 -3.65
N GLN A 337 -11.47 -25.64 -3.60
CA GLN A 337 -12.81 -25.75 -4.15
C GLN A 337 -13.86 -25.33 -3.14
N ILE A 338 -14.70 -24.39 -3.54
CA ILE A 338 -15.76 -23.83 -2.70
C ILE A 338 -17.10 -24.06 -3.40
N LYS A 339 -18.09 -24.48 -2.62
CA LYS A 339 -19.46 -24.67 -3.07
C LYS A 339 -20.41 -24.13 -2.01
N GLU A 340 -21.52 -23.56 -2.46
CA GLU A 340 -22.67 -23.22 -1.63
C GLU A 340 -23.91 -23.87 -2.25
N SER A 341 -24.65 -24.68 -1.49
CA SER A 341 -25.67 -25.56 -2.07
C SER A 341 -26.98 -24.84 -2.41
N SER A 342 -27.34 -23.77 -1.71
CA SER A 342 -28.63 -23.10 -1.94
C SER A 342 -28.70 -21.74 -1.27
N GLY A 343 -29.55 -20.85 -1.80
CA GLY A 343 -29.96 -19.62 -1.12
C GLY A 343 -30.94 -18.79 -1.95
N SER A 344 -31.63 -17.87 -1.30
CA SER A 344 -32.68 -17.04 -1.91
C SER A 344 -32.23 -15.63 -2.29
N ALA A 345 -30.99 -15.25 -1.95
CA ALA A 345 -30.40 -13.95 -2.20
C ALA A 345 -28.90 -14.11 -2.50
N VAL A 346 -28.16 -13.02 -2.75
CA VAL A 346 -26.70 -13.12 -2.90
C VAL A 346 -26.06 -13.36 -1.52
N THR A 347 -25.34 -14.46 -1.35
CA THR A 347 -24.54 -14.73 -0.13
C THR A 347 -23.06 -14.49 -0.38
N GLN A 348 -22.31 -14.24 0.70
CA GLN A 348 -20.88 -13.95 0.65
C GLN A 348 -20.14 -14.84 1.63
N ARG A 349 -19.04 -15.44 1.18
CA ARG A 349 -18.07 -16.17 2.00
C ARG A 349 -16.74 -15.43 1.96
N PHE A 350 -16.07 -15.34 3.11
CA PHE A 350 -14.81 -14.60 3.26
C PHE A 350 -13.71 -15.59 3.56
N LEU A 351 -12.83 -15.79 2.59
CA LEU A 351 -11.77 -16.78 2.64
C LEU A 351 -10.42 -16.08 2.67
N TYR A 352 -9.45 -16.64 3.36
CA TYR A 352 -8.06 -16.23 3.24
C TYR A 352 -7.16 -17.45 3.41
N ALA A 353 -5.93 -17.37 2.93
CA ALA A 353 -4.94 -18.42 3.12
C ALA A 353 -3.85 -17.96 4.08
N THR A 354 -3.36 -18.90 4.88
CA THR A 354 -2.04 -18.77 5.52
C THR A 354 -1.06 -19.67 4.81
N LEU A 355 0.14 -19.15 4.52
CA LEU A 355 1.16 -19.85 3.77
C LEU A 355 2.36 -20.11 4.68
N THR A 356 2.93 -21.30 4.60
CA THR A 356 4.17 -21.69 5.29
C THR A 356 5.13 -22.35 4.32
N HIS A 357 6.43 -22.21 4.59
CA HIS A 357 7.48 -22.82 3.78
C HIS A 357 8.60 -23.40 4.68
N PRO A 358 9.06 -24.65 4.45
CA PRO A 358 10.02 -25.32 5.34
C PRO A 358 11.39 -24.62 5.44
N SER A 359 11.81 -23.89 4.40
CA SER A 359 13.07 -23.12 4.43
C SER A 359 13.01 -21.88 5.34
N ILE A 360 11.82 -21.42 5.74
CA ILE A 360 11.63 -20.26 6.64
C ILE A 360 10.59 -20.63 7.71
N PRO A 361 10.91 -21.58 8.61
CA PRO A 361 9.92 -22.24 9.48
C PRO A 361 9.27 -21.31 10.53
N GLY A 362 9.85 -20.14 10.79
CA GLY A 362 9.32 -19.13 11.71
C GLY A 362 8.39 -18.09 11.07
N LEU A 363 8.13 -18.19 9.76
CA LEU A 363 7.31 -17.25 9.02
C LEU A 363 6.01 -17.90 8.53
N THR A 364 4.90 -17.29 8.92
CA THR A 364 3.58 -17.56 8.35
C THR A 364 3.12 -16.32 7.61
N LEU A 365 3.00 -16.42 6.29
CA LEU A 365 2.38 -15.37 5.48
C LEU A 365 0.86 -15.52 5.56
N THR A 366 0.14 -14.42 5.40
CA THR A 366 -1.32 -14.39 5.38
C THR A 366 -1.73 -13.58 4.16
N THR A 367 -2.78 -13.98 3.45
CA THR A 367 -3.35 -13.18 2.36
C THR A 367 -4.39 -12.20 2.88
N ASP A 368 -4.72 -11.20 2.09
CA ASP A 368 -5.99 -10.48 2.25
C ASP A 368 -7.19 -11.43 2.06
N SER A 369 -8.38 -10.95 2.43
CA SER A 369 -9.61 -11.74 2.33
C SER A 369 -10.17 -11.72 0.91
N ILE A 370 -10.37 -12.91 0.35
CA ILE A 370 -11.07 -13.16 -0.91
C ILE A 370 -12.56 -13.32 -0.63
N VAL A 371 -13.40 -12.51 -1.28
CA VAL A 371 -14.86 -12.62 -1.15
C VAL A 371 -15.43 -13.52 -2.24
N VAL A 372 -16.00 -14.67 -1.87
CA VAL A 372 -16.76 -15.50 -2.82
C VAL A 372 -18.23 -15.12 -2.74
N LYS A 373 -18.76 -14.52 -3.81
CA LYS A 373 -20.17 -14.10 -3.90
C LYS A 373 -20.97 -15.16 -4.66
N PHE A 374 -21.90 -15.81 -3.97
CA PHE A 374 -22.83 -16.78 -4.54
C PHE A 374 -24.12 -16.08 -4.94
N TYR A 375 -24.44 -16.14 -6.23
CA TYR A 375 -25.67 -15.58 -6.77
C TYR A 375 -26.71 -16.70 -6.94
N PRO A 376 -27.99 -16.41 -6.73
CA PRO A 376 -29.05 -17.40 -6.96
C PRO A 376 -29.14 -17.82 -8.42
N CYS A 377 -28.69 -16.96 -9.35
CA CYS A 377 -28.92 -17.14 -10.78
C CYS A 377 -27.72 -16.66 -11.59
N PRO A 378 -27.27 -17.41 -12.61
CA PRO A 378 -26.43 -16.88 -13.65
C PRO A 378 -27.10 -15.73 -14.39
N GLY A 379 -26.48 -14.56 -14.35
CA GLY A 379 -26.71 -13.57 -15.38
C GLY A 379 -26.23 -14.16 -16.71
N ASN A 380 -27.13 -14.30 -17.69
CA ASN A 380 -26.90 -14.75 -19.07
C ASN A 380 -25.67 -15.66 -19.28
N ALA A 381 -25.87 -16.98 -19.31
CA ALA A 381 -24.80 -17.92 -19.64
C ALA A 381 -24.27 -17.69 -21.06
N ALA A 382 -22.95 -17.83 -21.22
CA ALA A 382 -22.25 -17.74 -22.50
C ALA A 382 -21.80 -19.14 -22.94
N VAL A 383 -22.27 -19.64 -24.08
CA VAL A 383 -21.80 -20.95 -24.61
C VAL A 383 -20.68 -20.75 -25.61
N LYS A 384 -19.50 -21.26 -25.27
CA LYS A 384 -18.36 -21.34 -26.19
C LYS A 384 -18.58 -22.49 -27.17
N TYR A 385 -18.34 -22.24 -28.46
CA TYR A 385 -18.20 -23.28 -29.48
C TYR A 385 -16.89 -23.07 -30.26
N THR A 386 -16.37 -24.16 -30.81
CA THR A 386 -15.14 -24.17 -31.62
C THR A 386 -15.47 -24.76 -32.99
N ALA A 387 -15.21 -24.00 -34.04
CA ALA A 387 -15.28 -24.47 -35.43
C ALA A 387 -13.86 -24.53 -36.02
N THR A 388 -13.54 -25.60 -36.75
CA THR A 388 -12.19 -25.78 -37.33
C THR A 388 -12.20 -25.59 -38.84
N ARG A 389 -11.04 -25.23 -39.41
CA ARG A 389 -10.88 -24.99 -40.86
C ARG A 389 -11.14 -26.24 -41.71
N THR A 390 -11.11 -27.43 -41.11
CA THR A 390 -11.48 -28.71 -41.74
C THR A 390 -12.98 -28.86 -41.99
N ASP A 391 -13.82 -28.02 -41.38
CA ASP A 391 -15.29 -28.17 -41.41
C ASP A 391 -15.96 -27.35 -42.52
N CYS A 392 -15.21 -26.48 -43.22
CA CYS A 392 -15.49 -25.68 -44.43
C CYS A 392 -15.04 -24.21 -44.27
N SER A 393 -14.59 -23.61 -45.39
CA SER A 393 -13.82 -22.36 -45.51
C SER A 393 -14.36 -21.08 -44.80
N ASN A 394 -13.52 -20.03 -44.78
CA ASN A 394 -13.46 -18.82 -43.94
C ASN A 394 -14.70 -17.89 -43.79
N SER A 395 -15.94 -18.30 -44.03
CA SER A 395 -17.11 -17.50 -43.63
C SER A 395 -18.37 -18.35 -43.62
N GLY A 396 -19.11 -18.37 -42.51
CA GLY A 396 -20.37 -19.11 -42.39
C GLY A 396 -21.44 -18.35 -41.62
N ALA A 397 -22.70 -18.71 -41.88
CA ALA A 397 -23.86 -18.28 -41.11
C ALA A 397 -24.10 -19.28 -39.97
N ILE A 398 -24.44 -18.76 -38.78
CA ILE A 398 -24.75 -19.58 -37.61
C ILE A 398 -26.24 -19.47 -37.34
N GLN A 399 -26.91 -20.60 -37.28
CA GLN A 399 -28.31 -20.72 -36.91
C GLN A 399 -28.41 -21.52 -35.61
N VAL A 400 -28.94 -20.89 -34.57
CA VAL A 400 -29.21 -21.56 -33.29
C VAL A 400 -30.62 -22.13 -33.38
N ASN A 401 -30.74 -23.45 -33.45
CA ASN A 401 -32.01 -24.15 -33.37
C ASN A 401 -32.20 -24.65 -31.95
N VAL A 402 -33.28 -24.21 -31.29
CA VAL A 402 -33.61 -24.64 -29.95
C VAL A 402 -34.55 -25.83 -30.04
N GLN A 403 -34.23 -26.96 -29.40
CA GLN A 403 -35.19 -28.05 -29.21
C GLN A 403 -36.16 -27.67 -28.08
N GLY A 404 -37.10 -26.79 -28.41
CA GLY A 404 -38.05 -26.14 -27.50
C GLY A 404 -38.62 -24.85 -28.10
N TYR A 405 -39.59 -24.19 -27.44
CA TYR A 405 -40.16 -22.94 -27.95
C TYR A 405 -39.20 -21.75 -27.77
N VAL A 406 -38.84 -21.08 -28.87
CA VAL A 406 -38.06 -19.83 -28.90
C VAL A 406 -39.01 -18.64 -28.74
N ALA A 407 -38.77 -17.75 -27.77
CA ALA A 407 -39.56 -16.53 -27.64
C ALA A 407 -39.43 -15.65 -28.90
N PRO A 408 -40.52 -15.05 -29.42
CA PRO A 408 -40.42 -14.07 -30.49
C PRO A 408 -39.58 -12.88 -30.03
N HIS A 409 -38.66 -12.42 -30.89
CA HIS A 409 -37.75 -11.27 -30.67
C HIS A 409 -36.55 -11.47 -29.75
N THR A 410 -36.21 -12.72 -29.38
CA THR A 410 -34.91 -12.99 -28.75
C THR A 410 -33.81 -12.74 -29.78
N THR A 411 -33.04 -11.67 -29.58
CA THR A 411 -31.91 -11.32 -30.44
C THR A 411 -30.65 -11.90 -29.81
N TYR A 412 -30.11 -12.96 -30.40
CA TYR A 412 -28.84 -13.54 -29.99
C TYR A 412 -27.70 -12.70 -30.57
N GLN A 413 -26.83 -12.15 -29.72
CA GLN A 413 -25.67 -11.40 -30.17
C GLN A 413 -24.50 -12.34 -30.38
N LEU A 414 -24.11 -12.50 -31.64
CA LEU A 414 -22.89 -13.20 -32.04
C LEU A 414 -21.73 -12.20 -32.03
N HIS A 415 -20.75 -12.41 -31.14
CA HIS A 415 -19.50 -11.67 -31.18
C HIS A 415 -18.48 -12.41 -32.06
N SER A 416 -18.43 -12.02 -33.33
CA SER A 416 -17.46 -12.49 -34.32
C SER A 416 -16.48 -11.36 -34.66
N GLN A 417 -15.17 -11.63 -34.61
CA GLN A 417 -14.16 -10.79 -35.26
C GLN A 417 -13.77 -11.43 -36.60
N SER A 418 -13.51 -10.59 -37.61
CA SER A 418 -13.13 -10.98 -38.98
C SER A 418 -11.99 -12.01 -39.01
N LEU A 419 -12.15 -13.05 -39.84
CA LEU A 419 -11.16 -14.09 -40.08
C LEU A 419 -9.99 -13.52 -40.91
N GLY A 420 -8.89 -13.20 -40.23
CA GLY A 420 -7.60 -12.91 -40.86
C GLY A 420 -6.97 -14.18 -41.45
N GLU A 421 -6.12 -14.03 -42.48
CA GLU A 421 -5.52 -15.17 -43.16
C GLU A 421 -4.46 -15.87 -42.31
N ASN A 422 -4.65 -17.20 -42.21
CA ASN A 422 -3.74 -18.25 -41.77
C ASN A 422 -3.74 -18.63 -40.27
N THR A 423 -4.27 -19.84 -40.07
CA THR A 423 -4.22 -20.70 -38.86
C THR A 423 -4.76 -20.05 -37.59
N SER A 424 -6.06 -20.17 -37.38
CA SER A 424 -6.73 -19.62 -36.19
C SER A 424 -7.71 -20.63 -35.61
N TYR A 425 -7.54 -20.94 -34.33
CA TYR A 425 -8.56 -21.54 -33.48
C TYR A 425 -9.50 -20.41 -33.06
N HIS A 426 -10.81 -20.57 -33.21
CA HIS A 426 -11.76 -19.57 -32.71
C HIS A 426 -12.72 -20.20 -31.69
N SER A 427 -12.68 -19.62 -30.49
CA SER A 427 -13.76 -19.74 -29.50
C SER A 427 -14.62 -18.49 -29.62
N SER A 428 -15.91 -18.66 -29.93
CA SER A 428 -16.90 -17.59 -29.90
C SER A 428 -18.01 -17.98 -28.94
N TYR A 429 -18.74 -17.02 -28.39
CA TYR A 429 -19.77 -17.27 -27.37
C TYR A 429 -21.11 -16.61 -27.69
N ILE A 430 -22.19 -17.29 -27.32
CA ILE A 430 -23.58 -16.80 -27.44
C ILE A 430 -24.10 -16.47 -26.04
N THR A 431 -24.57 -15.25 -25.82
CA THR A 431 -25.19 -14.81 -24.56
C THR A 431 -26.72 -14.79 -24.66
N GLY A 432 -27.41 -14.84 -23.51
CA GLY A 432 -28.88 -14.75 -23.46
C GLY A 432 -29.62 -16.07 -23.72
N LEU A 433 -28.93 -17.22 -23.56
CA LEU A 433 -29.54 -18.54 -23.65
C LEU A 433 -30.27 -18.88 -22.33
N ILE A 434 -31.42 -19.54 -22.42
CA ILE A 434 -32.24 -20.07 -21.31
C ILE A 434 -32.03 -21.60 -21.16
N ASP A 435 -32.51 -22.25 -20.10
CA ASP A 435 -32.32 -23.70 -19.92
C ASP A 435 -33.13 -24.54 -20.94
N THR A 436 -32.48 -25.04 -21.99
CA THR A 436 -33.09 -25.90 -23.03
C THR A 436 -32.02 -26.73 -23.74
N ALA A 437 -32.42 -27.73 -24.53
CA ALA A 437 -31.53 -28.37 -25.49
C ALA A 437 -31.33 -27.48 -26.74
N TYR A 438 -30.08 -27.24 -27.11
CA TYR A 438 -29.73 -26.43 -28.28
C TYR A 438 -29.03 -27.29 -29.34
N THR A 439 -29.32 -26.99 -30.60
CA THR A 439 -28.56 -27.47 -31.76
C THR A 439 -28.00 -26.25 -32.47
N LEU A 440 -26.69 -26.12 -32.46
CA LEU A 440 -26.00 -25.07 -33.20
C LEU A 440 -25.76 -25.59 -34.62
N HIS A 441 -26.50 -25.06 -35.58
CA HIS A 441 -26.33 -25.37 -37.00
C HIS A 441 -25.40 -24.33 -37.61
N ILE A 442 -24.23 -24.74 -38.09
CA ILE A 442 -23.27 -23.84 -38.73
C ILE A 442 -23.21 -24.16 -40.22
N THR A 443 -23.48 -23.16 -41.05
CA THR A 443 -23.46 -23.27 -42.52
C THR A 443 -22.31 -22.44 -43.08
N PHE A 444 -21.29 -23.09 -43.63
CA PHE A 444 -20.11 -22.41 -44.19
C PHE A 444 -20.20 -22.17 -45.70
N ALA A 445 -20.99 -23.00 -46.42
CA ALA A 445 -21.27 -22.89 -47.86
C ALA A 445 -22.58 -23.61 -48.20
N PRO A 446 -23.22 -23.41 -49.37
CA PRO A 446 -24.52 -24.01 -49.71
C PRO A 446 -24.58 -25.54 -49.63
N THR A 447 -23.42 -26.21 -49.67
CA THR A 447 -23.29 -27.68 -49.65
C THR A 447 -22.57 -28.20 -48.41
N CYS A 448 -22.33 -27.34 -47.40
CA CYS A 448 -21.58 -27.71 -46.21
C CYS A 448 -22.23 -27.14 -44.94
N SER A 449 -22.87 -28.04 -44.21
CA SER A 449 -23.58 -27.78 -42.97
C SER A 449 -23.17 -28.80 -41.91
N VAL A 450 -22.86 -28.32 -40.70
CA VAL A 450 -22.49 -29.19 -39.58
C VAL A 450 -23.39 -28.84 -38.39
N ASP A 451 -24.00 -29.87 -37.81
CA ASP A 451 -24.79 -29.78 -36.58
C ASP A 451 -23.90 -30.07 -35.37
N TYR A 452 -23.78 -29.09 -34.48
CA TYR A 452 -23.21 -29.30 -33.16
C TYR A 452 -24.33 -29.41 -32.14
N ILE A 453 -24.55 -30.61 -31.63
CA ILE A 453 -25.49 -30.86 -30.55
C ILE A 453 -24.78 -30.53 -29.23
N ASN A 454 -25.16 -29.44 -28.59
CA ASN A 454 -24.71 -29.09 -27.25
C ASN A 454 -25.91 -29.03 -26.33
N THR A 455 -25.94 -29.92 -25.34
CA THR A 455 -26.93 -29.80 -24.25
C THR A 455 -26.36 -28.82 -23.24
N ILE A 456 -26.94 -27.62 -23.17
CA ILE A 456 -26.75 -26.75 -22.01
C ILE A 456 -27.67 -27.30 -20.94
N LYS A 457 -27.11 -27.75 -19.82
CA LYS A 457 -27.87 -27.91 -18.58
C LYS A 457 -27.54 -26.71 -17.73
N MET A 458 -28.49 -25.81 -17.50
CA MET A 458 -28.29 -24.83 -16.45
C MET A 458 -28.25 -25.58 -15.10
N PRO A 459 -27.32 -25.23 -14.18
CA PRO A 459 -27.37 -25.76 -12.82
C PRO A 459 -28.76 -25.45 -12.25
N TYR A 460 -29.35 -26.48 -11.65
CA TYR A 460 -30.75 -26.54 -11.22
C TYR A 460 -31.02 -25.54 -10.08
N VAL A 461 -31.24 -24.26 -10.41
CA VAL A 461 -31.83 -23.28 -9.50
C VAL A 461 -32.74 -22.38 -10.35
N ASP A 462 -34.04 -22.70 -10.34
CA ASP A 462 -35.05 -21.97 -11.12
C ASP A 462 -35.38 -20.63 -10.45
N CYS A 463 -35.01 -19.55 -11.14
CA CYS A 463 -34.88 -18.22 -10.58
C CYS A 463 -36.10 -17.31 -10.74
N LYS A 464 -37.29 -17.88 -10.97
CA LYS A 464 -38.53 -17.11 -11.14
C LYS A 464 -39.76 -17.80 -10.53
N GLU A 465 -39.64 -18.43 -9.37
CA GLU A 465 -40.85 -18.90 -8.68
C GLU A 465 -41.61 -17.75 -8.01
N VAL A 466 -42.86 -17.56 -8.43
CA VAL A 466 -43.90 -17.03 -7.54
C VAL A 466 -44.54 -18.23 -6.87
N PHE A 467 -44.45 -18.28 -5.54
CA PHE A 467 -45.00 -19.38 -4.74
C PHE A 467 -46.52 -19.21 -4.56
N ILE A 468 -47.28 -20.29 -4.75
CA ILE A 468 -48.56 -20.48 -4.05
C ILE A 468 -48.25 -21.34 -2.83
N THR A 469 -48.22 -20.75 -1.64
CA THR A 469 -48.07 -21.48 -0.37
C THR A 469 -49.41 -21.55 0.35
N PRO A 470 -49.89 -22.72 0.79
CA PRO A 470 -50.94 -22.79 1.79
C PRO A 470 -50.35 -22.39 3.15
N ASN A 471 -50.77 -21.25 3.69
CA ASN A 471 -50.39 -20.83 5.03
C ASN A 471 -51.35 -21.39 6.09
N GLY A 472 -51.71 -22.68 6.04
CA GLY A 472 -52.32 -23.40 7.16
C GLY A 472 -53.56 -22.77 7.84
N ASP A 473 -54.24 -21.80 7.21
CA ASP A 473 -55.40 -21.08 7.75
C ASP A 473 -56.74 -21.66 7.26
N GLY A 474 -56.68 -22.63 6.34
CA GLY A 474 -57.84 -23.34 5.83
C GLY A 474 -58.52 -22.69 4.62
N ASP A 475 -57.96 -21.60 4.08
CA ASP A 475 -58.39 -21.03 2.80
C ASP A 475 -57.37 -21.35 1.69
N MET A 476 -57.85 -21.72 0.50
CA MET A 476 -56.98 -21.97 -0.65
C MET A 476 -56.57 -20.63 -1.27
N ASP A 477 -55.31 -20.22 -1.09
CA ASP A 477 -54.74 -19.11 -1.84
C ASP A 477 -54.84 -19.38 -3.35
N THR A 478 -55.49 -18.44 -4.03
CA THR A 478 -55.68 -18.49 -5.47
C THR A 478 -54.65 -17.59 -6.15
N TYR A 479 -54.31 -17.92 -7.39
CA TYR A 479 -53.46 -17.08 -8.23
C TYR A 479 -54.30 -16.33 -9.26
N PHE A 480 -54.32 -15.00 -9.15
CA PHE A 480 -55.07 -14.15 -10.08
C PHE A 480 -54.28 -13.91 -11.37
N ILE A 481 -54.66 -14.61 -12.44
CA ILE A 481 -54.13 -14.43 -13.78
C ILE A 481 -54.82 -13.22 -14.42
N THR A 482 -54.11 -12.09 -14.47
CA THR A 482 -54.61 -10.84 -15.05
C THR A 482 -54.57 -10.85 -16.58
N GLY A 483 -55.28 -9.90 -17.22
CA GLY A 483 -55.25 -9.68 -18.67
C GLY A 483 -56.56 -10.02 -19.39
N THR A 484 -56.56 -9.94 -20.72
CA THR A 484 -57.71 -10.23 -21.60
C THR A 484 -57.38 -11.35 -22.58
N GLY A 485 -58.33 -12.22 -22.88
CA GLY A 485 -58.19 -13.32 -23.86
C GLY A 485 -58.28 -14.69 -23.20
N HIS A 486 -57.34 -15.60 -23.47
CA HIS A 486 -57.37 -16.96 -22.91
C HIS A 486 -56.01 -17.38 -22.34
N ALA A 487 -56.02 -18.15 -21.26
CA ALA A 487 -54.84 -18.80 -20.72
C ALA A 487 -54.99 -20.32 -20.74
N VAL A 488 -53.87 -21.02 -20.86
CA VAL A 488 -53.77 -22.47 -20.76
C VAL A 488 -52.72 -22.80 -19.72
N ILE A 489 -53.10 -23.61 -18.75
CA ILE A 489 -52.25 -24.09 -17.66
C ILE A 489 -51.77 -25.48 -18.04
N TYR A 490 -50.46 -25.69 -18.04
CA TYR A 490 -49.81 -26.96 -18.30
C TYR A 490 -49.08 -27.47 -17.06
N ASP A 491 -48.99 -28.77 -16.89
CA ASP A 491 -48.08 -29.37 -15.90
C ASP A 491 -46.63 -29.38 -16.39
N LYS A 492 -45.69 -29.75 -15.50
CA LYS A 492 -44.26 -29.88 -15.81
C LYS A 492 -43.91 -30.82 -16.97
N ASN A 493 -44.83 -31.72 -17.35
CA ASN A 493 -44.65 -32.65 -18.47
C ASN A 493 -45.28 -32.13 -19.78
N GLY A 494 -45.79 -30.88 -19.77
CA GLY A 494 -46.42 -30.25 -20.93
C GLY A 494 -47.87 -30.71 -21.17
N LYS A 495 -48.49 -31.42 -20.22
CA LYS A 495 -49.89 -31.83 -20.34
C LYS A 495 -50.79 -30.68 -19.95
N GLU A 496 -51.81 -30.41 -20.78
CA GLU A 496 -52.81 -29.39 -20.48
C GLU A 496 -53.64 -29.77 -19.25
N VAL A 497 -53.63 -28.90 -18.25
CA VAL A 497 -54.32 -29.04 -16.97
C VAL A 497 -55.67 -28.33 -17.02
N LYS A 498 -55.68 -27.11 -17.57
CA LYS A 498 -56.89 -26.28 -17.66
C LYS A 498 -56.73 -25.18 -18.69
N ARG A 499 -57.84 -24.83 -19.34
CA ARG A 499 -57.94 -23.69 -20.24
C ARG A 499 -59.03 -22.75 -19.76
N VAL A 500 -58.74 -21.45 -19.74
CA VAL A 500 -59.57 -20.43 -19.10
C VAL A 500 -59.61 -19.15 -19.93
N SER A 501 -60.70 -18.40 -19.81
CA SER A 501 -60.78 -17.03 -20.33
C SER A 501 -60.30 -16.05 -19.26
N LEU A 502 -59.54 -15.03 -19.66
CA LEU A 502 -58.93 -14.06 -18.75
C LEU A 502 -59.81 -12.80 -18.55
N PRO A 503 -59.75 -12.17 -17.36
CA PRO A 503 -58.92 -12.54 -16.20
C PRO A 503 -59.47 -13.78 -15.48
N TYR A 504 -58.59 -14.56 -14.86
CA TYR A 504 -58.97 -15.83 -14.23
C TYR A 504 -58.22 -16.07 -12.92
N GLU A 505 -58.95 -16.48 -11.89
CA GLU A 505 -58.39 -16.82 -10.59
C GLU A 505 -58.23 -18.34 -10.48
N TRP A 506 -56.97 -18.79 -10.39
CA TRP A 506 -56.65 -20.22 -10.34
C TRP A 506 -56.39 -20.70 -8.92
N ASN A 507 -57.27 -21.57 -8.43
CA ASN A 507 -57.26 -22.15 -7.10
C ASN A 507 -56.58 -23.54 -7.04
N GLY A 508 -55.71 -23.87 -8.00
CA GLY A 508 -55.05 -25.18 -8.05
C GLY A 508 -55.93 -26.35 -8.53
N TYR A 509 -57.13 -26.11 -9.08
CA TYR A 509 -57.95 -27.19 -9.68
C TYR A 509 -57.78 -27.27 -11.20
N GLY A 510 -57.59 -28.48 -11.70
CA GLY A 510 -57.68 -28.85 -13.12
C GLY A 510 -59.03 -29.49 -13.46
N ALA A 511 -59.14 -30.10 -14.65
CA ALA A 511 -60.37 -30.76 -15.10
C ALA A 511 -60.79 -31.99 -14.25
N ASN A 512 -59.84 -32.63 -13.56
CA ASN A 512 -60.05 -33.87 -12.80
C ASN A 512 -59.90 -33.68 -11.28
N GLY A 513 -60.07 -32.44 -10.79
CA GLY A 513 -59.91 -32.10 -9.38
C GLY A 513 -58.61 -31.34 -9.10
N LEU A 514 -58.20 -31.38 -7.83
CA LEU A 514 -57.00 -30.72 -7.34
C LEU A 514 -55.75 -31.26 -8.07
N VAL A 515 -54.88 -30.37 -8.55
CA VAL A 515 -53.68 -30.78 -9.29
C VAL A 515 -52.65 -31.41 -8.35
N SER A 516 -51.55 -32.00 -8.83
CA SER A 516 -50.51 -32.51 -7.91
C SER A 516 -49.56 -31.39 -7.46
N VAL A 517 -48.90 -31.56 -6.31
CA VAL A 517 -47.77 -30.68 -5.94
C VAL A 517 -46.76 -30.68 -7.07
N GLY A 518 -46.31 -29.49 -7.47
CA GLY A 518 -45.31 -29.33 -8.51
C GLY A 518 -45.49 -28.10 -9.37
N TYR A 519 -44.79 -28.11 -10.49
CA TYR A 519 -44.62 -26.95 -11.37
C TYR A 519 -45.68 -26.92 -12.46
N TYR A 520 -46.21 -25.72 -12.68
CA TYR A 520 -47.21 -25.42 -13.69
C TYR A 520 -46.84 -24.19 -14.50
N ILE A 521 -47.14 -24.22 -15.79
CA ILE A 521 -46.86 -23.15 -16.72
C ILE A 521 -48.18 -22.59 -17.23
N VAL A 522 -48.44 -21.32 -16.98
CA VAL A 522 -49.60 -20.61 -17.52
C VAL A 522 -49.17 -19.88 -18.79
N VAL A 523 -49.78 -20.25 -19.91
CA VAL A 523 -49.54 -19.70 -21.24
C VAL A 523 -50.72 -18.80 -21.60
N ILE A 524 -50.49 -17.50 -21.69
CA ILE A 524 -51.52 -16.50 -21.95
C ILE A 524 -51.50 -16.12 -23.43
N ASN A 525 -52.68 -16.07 -24.05
CA ASN A 525 -52.92 -15.62 -25.42
C ASN A 525 -52.03 -16.30 -26.48
N GLY A 526 -51.91 -17.62 -26.38
CA GLY A 526 -51.09 -18.41 -27.31
C GLY A 526 -49.58 -18.25 -27.09
N GLY A 527 -49.16 -17.77 -25.92
CA GLY A 527 -47.76 -17.63 -25.53
C GLY A 527 -47.19 -16.23 -25.61
N LYS A 528 -48.05 -15.20 -25.68
CA LYS A 528 -47.63 -13.79 -25.60
C LYS A 528 -47.07 -13.44 -24.22
N ASP A 529 -47.69 -13.97 -23.16
CA ASP A 529 -47.20 -13.86 -21.79
C ASP A 529 -47.15 -15.25 -21.14
N ARG A 530 -46.22 -15.44 -20.20
CA ARG A 530 -46.07 -16.68 -19.44
C ARG A 530 -45.87 -16.41 -17.95
N LEU A 531 -46.50 -17.23 -17.13
CA LEU A 531 -46.32 -17.25 -15.68
C LEU A 531 -45.92 -18.66 -15.28
N TYR A 532 -44.91 -18.76 -14.42
CA TYR A 532 -44.46 -20.01 -13.81
C TYR A 532 -45.02 -20.05 -12.40
N ILE A 533 -45.79 -21.08 -12.09
CA ILE A 533 -46.52 -21.21 -10.84
C ILE A 533 -46.16 -22.56 -10.22
N SER A 534 -45.69 -22.51 -8.99
CA SER A 534 -45.47 -23.71 -8.19
C SER A 534 -46.63 -23.90 -7.23
N VAL A 535 -47.27 -25.06 -7.32
CA VAL A 535 -48.36 -25.48 -6.43
C VAL A 535 -47.77 -26.35 -5.34
N LEU A 536 -47.90 -25.88 -4.10
CA LEU A 536 -47.54 -26.61 -2.88
C LEU A 536 -48.84 -26.89 -2.09
N TYR A 537 -48.92 -28.03 -1.39
CA TYR A 537 -50.02 -28.37 -0.47
C TYR A 537 -49.55 -28.43 0.96
#